data_AF-A0A7R9R4G3-F1
#
_entry.id   AF-A0A7R9R4G3-F1
#
_cell.length_a   1.000
_cell.length_b   1.000
_cell.length_c   1.000
_cell.angle_alpha   90.00
_cell.angle_beta   90.00
_cell.angle_gamma   90.00
#
_symmetry.space_group_name_H-M   'P 1'
#
loop_
_entity.id
_entity.type
_entity.pdbx_description
1 polymer ?
#
loop_
_entity_poly.entity_id
_entity_poly.type
_entity_poly.pdbx_seq_one_letter_code
_entity_poly.pdbx_strand_id
1 'polypeptide(L)'
;MVDKLVEDYWDIMPLEELISDNGSEFGAHRKGDRKEWESRFKSHLDSLGIKLITSRIKHPQTNGKIEKLFDCYSRYRDDFEILDDFVYWYNNVRFHESLDTKHHLQTPEDAFWGRLPVEARLGVAFKLFDEVVGNER
;
A
#
# COMPACT_ATOMS: atom_id res chain seq x y z
N MET A 1 2.34 -10.87 4.17
CA MET A 1 1.84 -9.68 3.43
C MET A 1 2.51 -8.42 3.94
N VAL A 2 2.33 -8.05 5.22
CA VAL A 2 3.02 -6.88 5.83
C VAL A 2 4.54 -7.02 5.75
N ASP A 3 5.07 -8.23 5.98
CA ASP A 3 6.52 -8.47 5.93
C ASP A 3 7.12 -8.20 4.55
N LYS A 4 6.39 -8.54 3.48
CA LYS A 4 6.80 -8.25 2.10
C LYS A 4 6.77 -6.74 1.81
N LEU A 5 5.76 -6.03 2.32
CA LEU A 5 5.72 -4.56 2.21
C LEU A 5 6.92 -3.92 2.93
N VAL A 6 7.26 -4.43 4.10
CA VAL A 6 8.43 -4.03 4.87
C VAL A 6 9.70 -4.30 4.06
N GLU A 7 9.89 -5.52 3.58
CA GLU A 7 11.06 -5.90 2.79
C GLU A 7 11.22 -5.02 1.54
N ASP A 8 10.14 -4.79 0.81
CA ASP A 8 10.18 -4.13 -0.49
C ASP A 8 10.25 -2.58 -0.39
N TYR A 9 9.66 -1.97 0.66
CA TYR A 9 9.42 -0.51 0.68
C TYR A 9 9.92 0.23 1.92
N TRP A 10 10.28 -0.44 3.02
CA TRP A 10 10.62 0.27 4.27
C TRP A 10 11.85 1.15 4.12
N ASP A 11 12.74 0.70 3.25
CA ASP A 11 13.97 1.35 2.86
C ASP A 11 13.78 2.65 2.06
N ILE A 12 12.59 2.82 1.47
CA ILE A 12 12.15 4.05 0.80
C ILE A 12 11.45 4.94 1.84
N MET A 13 10.42 4.40 2.48
CA MET A 13 9.64 5.10 3.49
C MET A 13 8.82 4.11 4.35
N PRO A 14 8.93 4.19 5.68
CA PRO A 14 8.04 3.50 6.60
C PRO A 14 6.55 3.74 6.39
N LEU A 15 5.77 2.66 6.39
CA LEU A 15 4.32 2.75 6.52
C LEU A 15 3.99 3.17 7.96
N GLU A 16 3.34 4.32 8.12
CA GLU A 16 2.99 4.83 9.46
C GLU A 16 1.64 4.31 9.95
N GLU A 17 0.65 4.27 9.06
CA GLU A 17 -0.72 3.91 9.39
C GLU A 17 -1.29 2.92 8.38
N LEU A 18 -1.98 1.88 8.87
CA LEU A 18 -2.67 0.90 8.04
C LEU A 18 -4.17 0.97 8.29
N ILE A 19 -4.96 1.20 7.24
CA ILE A 19 -6.42 1.12 7.31
C ILE A 19 -6.86 -0.31 6.97
N SER A 20 -7.68 -0.91 7.83
CA SER A 20 -8.25 -2.24 7.63
C SER A 20 -9.71 -2.29 8.04
N ASP A 21 -10.45 -3.27 7.53
CA ASP A 21 -11.81 -3.53 7.97
C ASP A 21 -11.84 -4.35 9.27
N ASN A 22 -13.07 -4.63 9.76
CA ASN A 22 -13.25 -5.47 10.95
C ASN A 22 -13.43 -6.95 10.59
N GLY A 23 -12.93 -7.39 9.42
CA GLY A 23 -12.95 -8.79 9.03
C GLY A 23 -12.26 -9.65 10.09
N SER A 24 -12.76 -10.87 10.32
CA SER A 24 -12.26 -11.75 11.39
C SER A 24 -10.78 -12.12 11.25
N GLU A 25 -10.23 -12.02 10.04
CA GLU A 25 -8.81 -12.26 9.74
C GLU A 25 -7.90 -11.15 10.29
N PHE A 26 -8.41 -9.92 10.36
CA PHE A 26 -7.68 -8.75 10.85
C PHE A 26 -8.09 -8.40 12.28
N GLY A 27 -9.39 -8.50 12.58
CA GLY A 27 -10.02 -8.31 13.88
C GLY A 27 -10.24 -9.61 14.61
N ALA A 28 -9.43 -9.92 15.63
CA ALA A 28 -9.79 -10.98 16.58
C ALA A 28 -11.16 -10.63 17.19
N HIS A 29 -12.03 -11.64 17.34
CA HIS A 29 -13.37 -11.50 17.92
C HIS A 29 -13.36 -10.49 19.08
N ARG A 30 -14.03 -9.34 18.90
CA ARG A 30 -14.29 -8.41 20.01
C ARG A 30 -15.02 -9.19 21.10
N LYS A 31 -14.30 -9.62 22.14
CA LYS A 31 -14.88 -10.35 23.27
C LYS A 31 -15.48 -9.33 24.24
N GLY A 32 -16.81 -9.22 24.23
CA GLY A 32 -17.61 -8.41 25.18
C GLY A 32 -17.59 -6.90 24.92
N ASP A 33 -18.05 -6.12 25.90
CA ASP A 33 -18.12 -4.64 25.88
C ASP A 33 -16.74 -3.92 25.86
N ARG A 34 -15.65 -4.67 25.70
CA ARG A 34 -14.30 -4.09 25.66
C ARG A 34 -14.06 -3.44 24.30
N LYS A 35 -13.80 -2.13 24.32
CA LYS A 35 -13.33 -1.36 23.15
C LYS A 35 -12.00 -1.88 22.59
N GLU A 36 -11.19 -2.52 23.44
CA GLU A 36 -9.88 -3.05 23.10
C GLU A 36 -9.95 -4.54 22.77
N TRP A 37 -9.32 -4.88 21.65
CA TRP A 37 -9.09 -6.24 21.20
C TRP A 37 -7.59 -6.39 20.89
N GLU A 38 -7.05 -7.55 21.16
CA GLU A 38 -5.69 -7.93 20.79
C GLU A 38 -5.74 -9.12 19.83
N SER A 39 -5.07 -8.98 18.70
CA SER A 39 -4.78 -10.09 17.79
C SER A 39 -3.29 -10.17 17.53
N ARG A 40 -2.86 -11.33 17.03
CA ARG A 40 -1.51 -11.52 16.51
C ARG A 40 -1.18 -10.50 15.41
N PHE A 41 -2.15 -10.19 14.56
CA PHE A 41 -1.98 -9.21 13.49
C PHE A 41 -1.76 -7.80 14.03
N LYS A 42 -2.57 -7.36 14.99
CA LYS A 42 -2.40 -6.06 15.64
C LYS A 42 -1.05 -5.97 16.37
N SER A 43 -0.70 -7.00 17.14
CA SER A 43 0.58 -7.06 17.86
C SER A 43 1.77 -6.99 16.92
N HIS A 44 1.66 -7.62 15.74
CA HIS A 44 2.69 -7.54 14.70
C HIS A 44 2.85 -6.12 14.17
N LEU A 45 1.76 -5.45 13.82
CA LEU A 45 1.79 -4.05 13.38
C LEU A 45 2.37 -3.12 14.47
N ASP A 46 1.95 -3.29 15.72
CA ASP A 46 2.45 -2.52 16.86
C ASP A 46 3.97 -2.73 17.03
N SER A 47 4.48 -3.95 16.82
CA SER A 47 5.92 -4.24 16.88
C SER A 47 6.74 -3.56 15.77
N LEU A 48 6.10 -3.27 14.64
CA LEU A 48 6.67 -2.54 13.51
C LEU A 48 6.45 -1.02 13.65
N GLY A 49 5.77 -0.56 14.70
CA GLY A 49 5.41 0.85 14.88
C GLY A 49 4.28 1.33 13.96
N ILE A 50 3.53 0.43 13.33
CA ILE A 50 2.46 0.74 12.37
C ILE A 50 1.14 0.87 13.13
N LYS A 51 0.48 2.02 13.02
CA LYS A 51 -0.81 2.26 13.66
C LYS A 51 -1.96 1.66 12.84
N LEU A 52 -2.67 0.68 13.41
CA LEU A 52 -3.86 0.10 12.80
C LEU A 52 -5.10 0.99 12.99
N ILE A 53 -5.71 1.42 11.89
CA ILE A 53 -6.96 2.16 11.84
C ILE A 53 -8.07 1.23 11.34
N THR A 54 -8.97 0.81 12.23
CA THR A 54 -10.12 -0.02 11.85
C THR A 54 -11.26 0.82 11.32
N SER A 55 -11.88 0.41 10.21
CA SER A 55 -13.08 1.06 9.68
C SER A 55 -14.23 1.05 10.70
N ARG A 56 -15.07 2.09 10.69
CA ARG A 56 -16.29 2.10 11.51
C ARG A 56 -17.31 1.13 10.91
N ILE A 57 -18.06 0.45 11.77
CA ILE A 57 -19.20 -0.37 11.35
C ILE A 57 -20.17 0.54 10.56
N LYS A 58 -20.52 0.15 9.33
CA LYS A 58 -21.37 0.91 8.38
C LYS A 58 -20.74 2.21 7.84
N HIS A 59 -19.44 2.23 7.53
CA HIS A 59 -18.80 3.33 6.80
C HIS A 59 -18.21 2.87 5.45
N PRO A 60 -19.04 2.78 4.38
CA PRO A 60 -18.64 2.24 3.07
C PRO A 60 -17.46 2.97 2.44
N GLN A 61 -17.31 4.28 2.70
CA GLN A 61 -16.26 5.10 2.09
C GLN A 61 -14.84 4.69 2.50
N THR A 62 -14.63 4.00 3.63
CA THR A 62 -13.28 3.66 4.11
C THR A 62 -12.60 2.62 3.22
N ASN A 63 -13.39 1.73 2.61
CA ASN A 63 -12.89 0.66 1.75
C ASN A 63 -13.07 0.96 0.24
N GLY A 64 -13.60 2.14 -0.11
CA GLY A 64 -13.92 2.45 -1.51
C GLY A 64 -12.73 2.34 -2.46
N LYS A 65 -11.49 2.58 -2.00
CA LYS A 65 -10.28 2.39 -2.83
C LYS A 65 -10.02 0.93 -3.16
N ILE A 66 -10.11 0.03 -2.17
CA ILE A 66 -9.87 -1.39 -2.38
C ILE A 66 -11.02 -2.02 -3.19
N GLU A 67 -12.26 -1.60 -2.93
CA GLU A 67 -13.43 -1.99 -3.74
C GLU A 67 -13.25 -1.58 -5.21
N LYS A 68 -12.78 -0.36 -5.47
CA LYS A 68 -12.48 0.10 -6.84
C LYS A 68 -11.35 -0.68 -7.51
N LEU A 69 -10.33 -1.11 -6.75
CA LEU A 69 -9.29 -1.99 -7.28
C LEU A 69 -9.88 -3.35 -7.67
N PHE A 70 -10.70 -3.96 -6.82
CA PHE A 70 -11.35 -5.25 -7.11
C PHE A 70 -12.36 -5.15 -8.26
N ASP A 71 -13.12 -4.06 -8.36
CA ASP A 71 -13.99 -3.77 -9.51
C ASP A 71 -13.17 -3.75 -10.81
N CYS A 72 -12.02 -3.06 -10.79
CA CYS A 72 -11.12 -2.96 -11.94
C CYS A 72 -10.56 -4.33 -12.30
N TYR A 73 -10.04 -5.06 -11.32
CA TYR A 73 -9.51 -6.41 -11.51
C TYR A 73 -10.56 -7.34 -12.13
N SER A 74 -11.77 -7.36 -11.58
CA SER A 74 -12.85 -8.21 -12.08
C SER A 74 -13.25 -7.88 -13.52
N ARG A 75 -13.09 -6.61 -13.95
CA ARG A 75 -13.40 -6.18 -15.30
C ARG A 75 -12.36 -6.60 -16.33
N TYR A 76 -11.09 -6.55 -15.96
CA TYR A 76 -9.98 -6.73 -16.91
C TYR A 76 -9.22 -8.05 -16.68
N ARG A 77 -9.60 -8.88 -15.70
CA ARG A 77 -8.86 -10.09 -15.34
C ARG A 77 -8.61 -11.00 -16.54
N ASP A 78 -9.62 -11.16 -17.39
CA ASP A 78 -9.58 -12.09 -18.52
C ASP A 78 -8.65 -11.62 -19.65
N ASP A 79 -8.20 -10.36 -19.62
CA ASP A 79 -7.25 -9.80 -20.58
C ASP A 79 -5.78 -10.13 -20.24
N PHE A 80 -5.51 -10.73 -19.06
CA PHE A 80 -4.17 -11.02 -18.58
C PHE A 80 -3.97 -12.52 -18.33
N GLU A 81 -2.76 -13.03 -18.53
CA GLU A 81 -2.47 -14.44 -18.25
C GLU A 81 -2.30 -14.65 -16.73
N ILE A 82 -1.46 -13.83 -16.11
CA ILE A 82 -1.14 -13.88 -14.68
C ILE A 82 -1.47 -12.57 -13.97
N LEU A 83 -1.60 -12.65 -12.63
CA LEU A 83 -1.90 -11.49 -11.79
C LEU A 83 -0.82 -10.39 -11.92
N ASP A 84 0.45 -10.79 -12.06
CA ASP A 84 1.56 -9.85 -12.13
C ASP A 84 1.47 -8.94 -13.37
N ASP A 85 0.99 -9.47 -14.51
CA ASP A 85 0.77 -8.67 -15.72
C ASP A 85 -0.32 -7.62 -15.50
N PHE A 86 -1.41 -8.00 -14.81
CA PHE A 86 -2.46 -7.06 -14.43
C PHE A 86 -1.92 -5.98 -13.49
N VAL A 87 -1.13 -6.36 -12.47
CA VAL A 87 -0.54 -5.42 -11.51
C VAL A 87 0.42 -4.47 -12.22
N TYR A 88 1.24 -4.98 -13.13
CA TYR A 88 2.14 -4.18 -13.93
C TYR A 88 1.38 -3.19 -14.81
N TRP A 89 0.37 -3.65 -15.56
CA TRP A 89 -0.45 -2.78 -16.39
C TRP A 89 -1.16 -1.70 -15.56
N TYR A 90 -1.76 -2.08 -14.42
CA TYR A 90 -2.48 -1.16 -13.55
C TYR A 90 -1.57 -0.05 -13.02
N ASN A 91 -0.35 -0.40 -12.58
CA ASN A 91 0.55 0.56 -11.93
C ASN A 91 1.40 1.38 -12.92
N ASN A 92 1.78 0.82 -14.07
CA ASN A 92 2.82 1.40 -14.94
C ASN A 92 2.32 1.81 -16.33
N VAL A 93 1.16 1.31 -16.78
CA VAL A 93 0.65 1.58 -18.14
C VAL A 93 -0.66 2.35 -18.12
N ARG A 94 -1.55 2.03 -17.16
CA ARG A 94 -2.87 2.63 -17.06
C ARG A 94 -2.80 4.02 -16.42
N PHE A 95 -3.29 5.03 -17.12
CA PHE A 95 -3.51 6.36 -16.55
C PHE A 95 -4.79 6.40 -15.72
N HIS A 96 -4.76 7.15 -14.61
CA HIS A 96 -5.90 7.30 -13.71
C HIS A 96 -6.39 8.75 -13.67
N GLU A 97 -7.64 8.99 -14.06
CA GLU A 97 -8.27 10.32 -13.98
C GLU A 97 -8.31 10.87 -12.55
N SER A 98 -8.46 9.99 -11.53
CA SER A 98 -8.43 10.43 -10.13
C SER A 98 -7.02 10.84 -9.64
N LEU A 99 -5.99 10.59 -10.44
CA LEU A 99 -4.62 11.06 -10.21
C LEU A 99 -4.26 12.24 -11.12
N ASP A 100 -5.21 12.72 -11.92
CA ASP A 100 -4.99 13.85 -12.80
C ASP A 100 -4.55 15.08 -12.01
N THR A 101 -3.49 15.70 -12.49
CA THR A 101 -3.02 17.01 -12.04
C THR A 101 -3.46 18.04 -13.07
N LYS A 102 -3.36 19.34 -12.76
CA LYS A 102 -3.90 20.42 -13.61
C LYS A 102 -3.57 20.30 -15.12
N HIS A 103 -2.47 19.62 -15.48
CA HIS A 103 -2.01 19.48 -16.87
C HIS A 103 -1.47 18.08 -17.24
N HIS A 104 -1.56 17.06 -16.37
CA HIS A 104 -0.91 15.77 -16.61
C HIS A 104 -1.69 14.60 -15.98
N LEU A 105 -2.06 13.63 -16.81
CA LEU A 105 -2.49 12.31 -16.35
C LEU A 105 -1.29 11.53 -15.81
N GLN A 106 -1.50 10.80 -14.73
CA GLN A 106 -0.45 10.02 -14.08
C GLN A 106 -0.86 8.55 -13.98
N THR A 107 0.14 7.67 -14.09
CA THR A 107 0.02 6.29 -13.62
C THR A 107 0.11 6.25 -12.08
N PRO A 108 -0.34 5.18 -11.42
CA PRO A 108 -0.09 4.99 -10.00
C PRO A 108 1.39 5.04 -9.63
N GLU A 109 2.29 4.50 -10.46
CA GLU A 109 3.73 4.57 -10.25
C GLU A 109 4.24 6.03 -10.28
N ASP A 110 3.86 6.81 -11.29
CA ASP A 110 4.23 8.23 -11.38
C ASP A 110 3.78 9.02 -10.14
N ALA A 111 2.54 8.76 -9.70
CA ALA A 111 1.97 9.41 -8.54
C ALA A 111 2.66 8.97 -7.25
N PHE A 112 3.07 7.70 -7.13
CA PHE A 112 3.81 7.20 -5.98
C PHE A 112 5.15 7.94 -5.85
N TRP A 113 6.01 7.86 -6.87
CA TRP A 113 7.33 8.51 -6.83
C TRP A 113 7.25 10.03 -6.75
N GLY A 114 6.31 10.64 -7.49
CA GLY A 114 6.14 12.09 -7.52
C GLY A 114 5.63 12.69 -6.21
N ARG A 115 4.93 11.91 -5.38
CA ARG A 115 4.37 12.37 -4.09
C ARG A 115 5.26 12.06 -2.89
N LEU A 116 6.36 11.31 -3.08
CA LEU A 116 7.31 11.07 -2.00
C LEU A 116 7.97 12.38 -1.52
N PRO A 117 8.11 12.56 -0.20
CA PRO A 117 8.95 13.62 0.37
C PRO A 117 10.35 13.63 -0.22
N VAL A 118 10.96 14.81 -0.26
CA VAL A 118 12.28 15.01 -0.87
C VAL A 118 13.33 14.15 -0.15
N GLU A 119 13.21 14.04 1.16
CA GLU A 119 14.11 13.29 2.03
C GLU A 119 14.13 11.79 1.66
N ALA A 120 12.96 11.21 1.38
CA ALA A 120 12.86 9.81 0.96
C ALA A 120 13.47 9.61 -0.43
N ARG A 121 13.21 10.52 -1.37
CA ARG A 121 13.81 10.45 -2.71
C ARG A 121 15.33 10.58 -2.68
N LEU A 122 15.86 11.47 -1.84
CA LEU A 122 17.31 11.59 -1.63
C LEU A 122 17.89 10.34 -0.97
N GLY A 123 17.20 9.75 0.01
CA GLY A 123 17.61 8.49 0.64
C GLY A 123 17.75 7.35 -0.37
N VAL A 124 16.76 7.19 -1.27
CA VAL A 124 16.82 6.21 -2.36
C VAL A 124 17.99 6.50 -3.30
N ALA A 125 18.20 7.77 -3.68
CA ALA A 125 19.31 8.14 -4.55
C ALA A 125 20.68 7.79 -3.93
N PHE A 126 20.89 8.07 -2.65
CA PHE A 126 22.14 7.73 -1.96
C PHE A 126 22.39 6.22 -1.93
N LYS A 127 21.36 5.40 -1.65
CA LYS A 127 21.48 3.94 -1.69
C LYS A 127 21.91 3.44 -3.07
N LEU A 128 21.28 3.95 -4.13
CA LEU A 128 21.64 3.59 -5.50
C LEU A 128 23.08 3.99 -5.84
N PHE A 129 23.54 5.16 -5.39
CA PHE A 129 24.93 5.58 -5.57
C PHE A 129 25.90 4.66 -4.84
N ASP A 130 25.60 4.30 -3.59
CA ASP A 130 26.44 3.40 -2.79
C ASP A 130 26.51 2.00 -3.41
N GLU A 131 25.42 1.50 -4.00
CA GLU A 131 25.42 0.21 -4.71
C GLU A 131 26.28 0.26 -5.98
N VAL A 132 26.17 1.33 -6.78
CA VAL A 132 26.98 1.49 -7.99
C VAL A 132 28.45 1.63 -7.66
N VAL A 133 28.80 2.50 -6.69
CA VAL A 133 30.19 2.76 -6.29
C VAL A 133 30.76 1.58 -5.48
N GLY A 134 29.94 0.88 -4.72
CA GLY A 134 30.31 -0.30 -3.95
C GLY A 134 30.59 -1.52 -4.83
N ASN A 135 29.89 -1.65 -5.97
CA ASN A 135 30.16 -2.69 -6.97
C ASN A 135 31.40 -2.41 -7.85
N GLU A 136 32.01 -1.23 -7.74
CA GLU A 136 33.25 -0.85 -8.43
C GLU A 136 34.53 -1.10 -7.58
N ARG A 137 34.41 -1.68 -6.38
CA ARG A 137 35.53 -2.07 -5.51
C ARG A 137 35.64 -3.59 -5.37
#